data_AF-A0AAD9ZBY7-F1
#
_entry.id   AF-A0AAD9ZBY7-F1
#
_cell.length_a   1.000
_cell.length_b   1.000
_cell.length_c   1.000
_cell.angle_alpha   90.00
_cell.angle_beta   90.00
_cell.angle_gamma   90.00
#
_symmetry.space_group_name_H-M   'P 1'
#
loop_
_entity.id
_entity.type
_entity.pdbx_description
1 polymer ?
#
loop_
_entity_poly.entity_id
_entity_poly.type
_entity_poly.pdbx_seq_one_letter_code
_entity_poly.pdbx_strand_id
1 'polypeptide(L)'
;MSQLLVELDGCFDRLLYLGPPKETDQEEILRIHLRKIPCSSDVCIRDLSCLIEGCTGADISLICREAAISAIEENLDSSVITMKHLKIAFRQVQPSDIQSYKELSTKFQRLVHSSATEDRSEYQQCSSRSTWIWTVIKSVALSYVASKQARVNRLLLQTSSSCKNRQHPLCLCQA
;
A
#
# COMPACT_ATOMS: atom_id res chain seq x y z
N MET A 1 2.26 28.70 -31.16
CA MET A 1 2.28 27.22 -31.04
C MET A 1 2.55 26.93 -29.56
N SER A 2 1.65 26.43 -28.72
CA SER A 2 0.42 25.66 -28.89
C SER A 2 -0.42 25.88 -27.62
N GLN A 3 -1.40 26.79 -27.66
CA GLN A 3 -2.48 26.82 -26.67
C GLN A 3 -3.45 25.71 -27.07
N LEU A 4 -3.22 24.52 -26.54
CA LEU A 4 -4.17 23.41 -26.63
C LEU A 4 -5.17 23.62 -25.48
N LEU A 5 -6.03 24.61 -25.69
CA LEU A 5 -7.16 24.90 -24.81
C LEU A 5 -8.27 23.94 -25.26
N VAL A 6 -8.35 22.78 -24.61
CA VAL A 6 -9.49 21.87 -24.76
C VAL A 6 -10.65 22.48 -23.98
N GLU A 7 -11.30 23.46 -24.59
CA GLU A 7 -12.69 23.78 -24.23
C GLU A 7 -13.57 22.82 -25.03
N LEU A 8 -13.76 21.62 -24.46
CA LEU A 8 -14.94 20.83 -24.75
C LEU A 8 -16.05 21.40 -23.88
N ASP A 9 -16.84 22.26 -24.49
CA ASP A 9 -18.14 22.74 -24.05
C ASP A 9 -19.01 21.57 -23.57
N GLY A 10 -19.04 21.35 -22.24
CA GLY A 10 -20.03 20.52 -21.56
C GLY A 10 -19.59 19.17 -20.99
N CYS A 11 -18.30 18.83 -20.88
CA CYS A 11 -17.86 17.49 -20.42
C CYS A 11 -17.11 17.45 -19.07
N PHE A 12 -17.04 18.56 -18.32
CA PHE A 12 -16.41 18.60 -17.00
C PHE A 12 -17.38 19.18 -15.96
N ASP A 13 -18.19 18.32 -15.34
CA ASP A 13 -19.19 18.73 -14.34
C ASP A 13 -18.58 19.12 -12.99
N ARG A 14 -17.42 18.57 -12.64
CA ARG A 14 -16.77 18.78 -11.33
C ARG A 14 -15.25 18.74 -11.45
N LEU A 15 -14.59 19.74 -10.87
CA LEU A 15 -13.14 19.76 -10.70
C LEU A 15 -12.80 19.28 -9.27
N LEU A 16 -12.08 18.16 -9.14
CA LEU A 16 -11.55 17.70 -7.86
C LEU A 16 -10.05 17.97 -7.78
N TYR A 17 -9.64 18.79 -6.81
CA TYR A 17 -8.22 19.01 -6.51
C TYR A 17 -7.72 17.92 -5.55
N LEU A 18 -6.62 17.27 -5.92
CA LEU A 18 -5.88 16.36 -5.04
C LEU A 18 -4.58 17.06 -4.64
N GLY A 19 -4.45 17.31 -3.33
CA GLY A 19 -3.23 17.90 -2.76
C GLY A 19 -2.06 16.92 -2.74
N PRO A 20 -0.85 17.40 -2.43
CA PRO A 20 0.29 16.54 -2.16
C PRO A 20 -0.01 15.64 -0.93
N PRO A 21 0.54 14.41 -0.90
CA PRO A 21 0.29 13.48 0.19
C PRO A 21 0.84 14.04 1.51
N LYS A 22 0.11 13.85 2.60
CA LYS A 22 0.59 14.11 3.97
C LYS A 22 1.36 12.89 4.48
N GLU A 23 2.06 13.04 5.60
CA GLU A 23 2.84 11.97 6.24
C GLU A 23 2.05 10.65 6.39
N THR A 24 0.80 10.71 6.86
CA THR A 24 -0.08 9.52 6.97
C THR A 24 -0.40 8.86 5.63
N ASP A 25 -0.54 9.68 4.58
CA ASP A 25 -0.76 9.17 3.22
C ASP A 25 0.52 8.53 2.69
N GLN A 26 1.67 9.13 2.99
CA GLN A 26 2.99 8.60 2.62
C GLN A 26 3.26 7.25 3.31
N GLU A 27 2.93 7.10 4.60
CA GLU A 27 2.99 5.82 5.30
C GLU A 27 2.16 4.74 4.61
N GLU A 28 0.93 5.06 4.21
CA GLU A 28 0.05 4.11 3.54
C GLU A 28 0.56 3.76 2.13
N ILE A 29 1.05 4.75 1.37
CA ILE A 29 1.68 4.53 0.07
C ILE A 29 2.89 3.60 0.21
N LEU A 30 3.79 3.88 1.16
CA LEU A 30 4.94 3.02 1.46
C LEU A 30 4.47 1.60 1.80
N ARG A 31 3.44 1.45 2.63
CA ARG A 31 2.88 0.15 3.01
C ARG A 31 2.37 -0.63 1.80
N ILE A 32 1.73 0.05 0.84
CA ILE A 32 1.25 -0.57 -0.40
C ILE A 32 2.43 -1.04 -1.27
N HIS A 33 3.44 -0.20 -1.46
CA HIS A 33 4.60 -0.54 -2.29
C HIS A 33 5.48 -1.63 -1.67
N LEU A 34 5.69 -1.58 -0.36
CA LEU A 34 6.50 -2.55 0.38
C LEU A 34 5.76 -3.87 0.66
N ARG A 35 4.42 -3.92 0.58
CA ARG A 35 3.63 -5.14 0.85
C ARG A 35 4.08 -6.36 0.01
N LYS A 36 4.54 -6.14 -1.21
CA LYS A 36 4.94 -7.22 -2.14
C LYS A 36 6.44 -7.47 -2.16
N ILE A 37 7.21 -6.71 -1.39
CA ILE A 37 8.66 -6.76 -1.38
C ILE A 37 9.09 -7.32 -0.02
N PRO A 38 9.95 -8.35 0.04
CA PRO A 38 10.43 -8.85 1.32
C PRO A 38 11.31 -7.78 1.99
N CYS A 39 10.85 -7.29 3.14
CA CYS A 39 11.57 -6.31 3.95
C CYS A 39 12.11 -6.99 5.20
N SER A 40 13.30 -6.57 5.63
CA SER A 40 13.89 -6.97 6.89
C SER A 40 13.21 -6.25 8.06
N SER A 41 13.33 -6.80 9.28
CA SER A 41 12.69 -6.28 10.49
C SER A 41 13.23 -4.91 10.93
N ASP A 42 14.33 -4.44 10.34
CA ASP A 42 14.91 -3.11 10.56
C ASP A 42 14.16 -1.99 9.82
N VAL A 43 13.26 -2.32 8.90
CA VAL A 43 12.50 -1.33 8.12
C VAL A 43 11.33 -0.78 8.95
N CYS A 44 11.47 0.46 9.42
CA CYS A 44 10.39 1.22 10.04
C CYS A 44 9.73 2.15 9.02
N ILE A 45 8.47 1.85 8.64
CA ILE A 45 7.71 2.65 7.67
C ILE A 45 7.46 4.07 8.18
N ARG A 46 7.20 4.21 9.48
CA ARG A 46 6.95 5.50 10.13
C ARG A 46 8.17 6.42 10.01
N ASP A 47 9.34 5.92 10.41
CA ASP A 47 10.59 6.69 10.30
C ASP A 47 10.92 7.05 8.85
N LEU A 48 10.60 6.15 7.91
CA LEU A 48 10.80 6.42 6.49
C LEU A 48 9.85 7.52 5.97
N SER A 49 8.59 7.53 6.42
CA SER A 49 7.63 8.55 6.03
C SER A 49 8.05 9.96 6.46
N CYS A 50 8.63 10.11 7.66
CA CYS A 50 9.17 11.37 8.12
C CYS A 50 10.38 11.84 7.28
N LEU A 51 11.17 10.91 6.73
CA LEU A 51 12.36 11.24 5.93
C LEU A 51 12.00 11.70 4.51
N ILE A 52 10.91 11.21 3.94
CA ILE A 52 10.50 11.46 2.56
C ILE A 52 9.44 12.57 2.45
N GLU A 53 9.46 13.52 3.38
CA GLU A 53 8.56 14.67 3.35
C GLU A 53 8.71 15.43 2.01
N GLY A 54 7.57 15.75 1.39
CA GLY A 54 7.56 16.43 0.10
C GLY A 54 7.77 15.52 -1.12
N CYS A 55 7.86 14.19 -0.95
CA CYS A 55 7.79 13.25 -2.06
C CYS A 55 6.34 13.04 -2.53
N THR A 56 6.16 12.97 -3.85
CA THR A 56 4.90 12.53 -4.47
C THR A 56 4.77 11.01 -4.44
N GLY A 57 3.57 10.48 -4.69
CA GLY A 57 3.38 9.02 -4.78
C GLY A 57 4.27 8.35 -5.85
N ALA A 58 4.60 9.07 -6.94
CA ALA A 58 5.51 8.59 -7.96
C ALA A 58 6.96 8.50 -7.43
N ASP A 59 7.42 9.52 -6.71
CA ASP A 59 8.75 9.52 -6.09
C ASP A 59 8.88 8.37 -5.08
N ILE A 60 7.87 8.15 -4.25
CA ILE A 60 7.84 7.04 -3.26
C ILE A 60 7.93 5.69 -3.97
N SER A 61 7.15 5.49 -5.04
CA SER A 61 7.23 4.27 -5.84
C SER A 61 8.61 4.06 -6.45
N LEU A 62 9.27 5.14 -6.88
CA LEU A 62 10.62 5.09 -7.44
C LEU A 62 11.65 4.74 -6.36
N ILE A 63 11.57 5.35 -5.17
CA ILE A 63 12.43 5.04 -4.03
C ILE A 63 12.36 3.55 -3.67
N CYS A 64 11.17 2.98 -3.59
CA CYS A 64 11.01 1.54 -3.29
C CYS A 64 11.64 0.66 -4.38
N ARG A 65 11.57 1.08 -5.65
CA ARG A 65 12.16 0.34 -6.77
C ARG A 65 13.69 0.41 -6.74
N GLU A 66 14.27 1.60 -6.56
CA GLU A 66 15.71 1.79 -6.48
C GLU A 66 16.30 1.09 -5.24
N ALA A 67 15.55 1.03 -4.14
CA ALA A 67 15.96 0.26 -2.96
C ALA A 67 15.99 -1.26 -3.24
N ALA A 68 15.08 -1.77 -4.07
CA ALA A 68 15.11 -3.16 -4.50
C ALA A 68 16.32 -3.44 -5.40
N ILE A 69 16.64 -2.54 -6.32
CA ILE A 69 17.82 -2.65 -7.19
C ILE A 69 19.09 -2.61 -6.34
N SER A 70 19.19 -1.66 -5.41
CA SER A 70 20.33 -1.56 -4.47
C SER A 70 20.53 -2.84 -3.65
N ALA A 71 19.44 -3.51 -3.25
CA ALA A 71 19.51 -4.78 -2.53
C ALA A 71 20.10 -5.91 -3.40
N ILE A 72 19.68 -5.98 -4.66
CA ILE A 72 20.16 -6.99 -5.63
C ILE A 72 21.63 -6.73 -5.97
N GLU A 73 22.03 -5.46 -6.13
CA GLU A 73 23.43 -5.08 -6.37
C GLU A 73 24.35 -5.42 -5.20
N GLU A 74 23.86 -5.31 -3.96
CA GLU A 74 24.63 -5.68 -2.77
C GLU A 74 24.82 -7.20 -2.65
N ASN A 75 23.77 -7.99 -2.89
CA ASN A 75 23.83 -9.46 -2.85
C ASN A 75 22.76 -10.07 -3.77
N LEU A 76 23.20 -10.76 -4.83
CA LEU A 76 22.31 -11.40 -5.82
C LEU A 76 21.40 -12.49 -5.20
N ASP A 77 21.87 -13.16 -4.14
CA ASP A 77 21.13 -14.22 -3.46
C ASP A 77 20.17 -13.67 -2.39
N SER A 78 20.31 -12.39 -2.01
CA SER A 78 19.48 -11.76 -0.98
C SER A 78 18.42 -10.89 -1.63
N SER A 79 17.16 -11.33 -1.57
CA SER A 79 16.04 -10.53 -2.10
C SER A 79 15.50 -9.50 -1.08
N VAL A 80 16.05 -9.45 0.14
CA VAL A 80 15.48 -8.71 1.27
C VAL A 80 15.95 -7.26 1.29
N ILE A 81 15.01 -6.31 1.33
CA ILE A 81 15.30 -4.88 1.48
C ILE A 81 15.53 -4.53 2.95
N THR A 82 16.63 -3.83 3.23
CA THR A 82 16.96 -3.25 4.54
C THR A 82 16.73 -1.74 4.54
N MET A 83 16.71 -1.13 5.73
CA MET A 83 16.56 0.31 5.88
C MET A 83 17.74 1.09 5.25
N LYS A 84 18.92 0.46 5.15
CA LYS A 84 20.09 1.00 4.46
C LYS A 84 19.80 1.23 2.98
N HIS A 85 19.22 0.25 2.28
CA HIS A 85 18.92 0.36 0.85
C HIS A 85 17.90 1.47 0.57
N LEU A 86 16.88 1.60 1.40
CA LEU A 86 15.87 2.68 1.30
C LEU A 86 16.51 4.07 1.46
N LYS A 87 17.44 4.22 2.41
CA LYS A 87 18.16 5.49 2.61
C LYS A 87 19.10 5.83 1.44
N ILE A 88 19.72 4.82 0.83
CA ILE A 88 20.55 5.02 -0.38
C ILE A 88 19.68 5.45 -1.55
N ALA A 89 18.58 4.73 -1.79
CA ALA A 89 17.61 5.05 -2.83
C ALA A 89 17.04 6.46 -2.69
N PHE A 90 16.66 6.87 -1.49
CA PHE A 90 16.18 8.22 -1.23
C PHE A 90 17.19 9.31 -1.60
N ARG A 91 18.49 9.08 -1.39
CA ARG A 91 19.53 10.05 -1.78
C ARG A 91 19.72 10.15 -3.29
N GLN A 92 19.38 9.09 -4.03
CA GLN A 92 19.50 9.06 -5.49
C GLN A 92 18.26 9.67 -6.16
N VAL A 93 17.08 9.46 -5.58
CA VAL A 93 15.82 9.99 -6.10
C VAL A 93 15.67 11.46 -5.68
N GLN A 94 15.78 12.37 -6.64
CA GLN A 94 15.43 13.77 -6.42
C GLN A 94 13.90 13.89 -6.31
N PRO A 95 13.34 14.46 -5.24
CA PRO A 95 11.91 14.68 -5.13
C PRO A 95 11.41 15.65 -6.20
N SER A 96 10.22 15.37 -6.74
CA SER A 96 9.60 16.23 -7.74
C SER A 96 9.24 17.60 -7.15
N ASP A 97 9.40 18.70 -7.91
CA ASP A 97 9.03 20.04 -7.44
C ASP A 97 7.49 20.19 -7.34
N ILE A 98 7.00 20.11 -6.10
CA ILE A 98 5.58 20.30 -5.76
C ILE A 98 5.19 21.78 -5.73
N GLN A 99 6.14 22.74 -5.61
CA GLN A 99 5.80 24.16 -5.48
C GLN A 99 5.12 24.70 -6.73
N SER A 100 5.64 24.33 -7.90
CA SER A 100 5.03 24.64 -9.19
C SER A 100 3.55 24.21 -9.26
N TYR A 101 3.21 23.04 -8.70
CA TYR A 101 1.82 22.56 -8.65
C TYR A 101 0.96 23.30 -7.62
N LYS A 102 1.53 23.66 -6.46
CA LYS A 102 0.81 24.44 -5.43
C LYS A 102 0.38 25.79 -5.99
N GLU A 103 1.28 26.52 -6.66
CA GLU A 103 0.96 27.81 -7.25
C GLU A 103 -0.13 27.74 -8.32
N LEU A 104 -0.06 26.72 -9.20
CA LEU A 104 -1.10 26.46 -10.19
C LEU A 104 -2.43 26.17 -9.51
N SER A 105 -2.45 25.32 -8.48
CA SER A 105 -3.68 24.97 -7.77
C SER A 105 -4.38 26.18 -7.14
N THR A 106 -3.63 27.13 -6.61
CA THR A 106 -4.17 28.36 -6.04
C THR A 106 -4.83 29.25 -7.10
N LYS A 107 -4.30 29.27 -8.33
CA LYS A 107 -4.92 29.98 -9.46
C LYS A 107 -6.23 29.32 -9.89
N PHE A 108 -6.26 27.99 -9.95
CA PHE A 108 -7.46 27.23 -10.32
C PHE A 108 -8.53 27.26 -9.24
N GLN A 109 -8.18 27.23 -7.94
CA GLN A 109 -9.15 27.33 -6.85
C GLN A 109 -9.97 28.62 -6.93
N ARG A 110 -9.36 29.74 -7.31
CA ARG A 110 -10.08 31.02 -7.47
C ARG A 110 -11.20 30.93 -8.52
N LEU A 111 -11.09 30.04 -9.50
CA LEU A 111 -12.09 29.85 -10.56
C LEU A 111 -13.27 28.96 -10.11
N VAL A 112 -13.06 28.09 -9.11
CA VAL A 112 -14.07 27.11 -8.65
C VAL A 112 -14.97 27.67 -7.54
N HIS A 113 -14.48 28.59 -6.71
CA HIS A 113 -15.25 29.17 -5.59
C HIS A 113 -16.38 30.13 -6.01
N SER A 114 -16.63 30.34 -7.31
CA SER A 114 -17.78 31.12 -7.77
C SER A 114 -19.12 30.36 -7.65
N SER A 115 -19.12 29.07 -7.26
CA SER A 115 -20.35 28.27 -7.23
C SER A 115 -20.45 27.16 -6.15
N ALA A 116 -19.66 27.18 -5.07
CA ALA A 116 -19.75 26.15 -4.04
C ALA A 116 -20.03 26.72 -2.65
N THR A 117 -21.24 26.47 -2.15
CA THR A 117 -21.57 26.47 -0.73
C THR A 117 -20.65 25.49 0.02
N GLU A 118 -20.27 25.86 1.23
CA GLU A 118 -19.32 25.17 2.09
C GLU A 118 -19.78 23.74 2.47
N ASP A 119 -19.44 22.74 1.65
CA ASP A 119 -19.53 21.34 2.09
C ASP A 119 -18.20 20.91 2.71
N ARG A 120 -18.09 21.19 4.01
CA ARG A 120 -17.16 20.53 4.93
C ARG A 120 -17.48 19.04 4.91
N SER A 121 -16.69 18.23 4.19
CA SER A 121 -16.87 16.78 4.22
C SER A 121 -16.49 16.24 5.61
N GLU A 122 -17.49 16.13 6.46
CA GLU A 122 -17.52 15.18 7.56
C GLU A 122 -17.34 13.77 6.97
N TYR A 123 -16.12 13.24 7.08
CA TYR A 123 -15.95 11.79 7.12
C TYR A 123 -16.36 11.33 8.52
N GLN A 124 -17.66 11.07 8.72
CA GLN A 124 -18.14 9.95 9.54
C GLN A 124 -19.66 9.69 9.34
N GLN A 125 -19.97 8.42 9.05
CA GLN A 125 -21.21 7.68 9.34
C GLN A 125 -22.52 8.02 8.58
N CYS A 126 -22.89 7.16 7.62
CA CYS A 126 -24.30 6.77 7.45
C CYS A 126 -24.43 5.25 7.51
N SER A 127 -24.64 4.78 8.74
CA SER A 127 -25.36 3.56 9.05
C SER A 127 -26.77 3.66 8.43
N SER A 128 -27.07 2.74 7.50
CA SER A 128 -28.39 2.39 6.93
C SER A 128 -28.60 2.73 5.45
N ARG A 129 -28.95 1.67 4.68
CA ARG A 129 -29.19 1.54 3.21
C ARG A 129 -27.91 1.34 2.38
N SER A 130 -27.45 0.13 2.07
CA SER A 130 -28.15 -1.14 1.86
C SER A 130 -27.24 -2.33 2.21
N THR A 131 -27.57 -3.01 3.30
CA THR A 131 -26.79 -4.09 3.92
C THR A 131 -26.98 -5.46 3.23
N TRP A 132 -27.69 -5.53 2.11
CA TRP A 132 -28.04 -6.80 1.47
C TRP A 132 -26.91 -7.37 0.60
N ILE A 133 -26.30 -6.54 -0.26
CA ILE A 133 -25.21 -6.96 -1.16
C ILE A 133 -23.99 -7.45 -0.36
N TRP A 134 -23.62 -6.74 0.70
CA TRP A 134 -22.50 -7.14 1.56
C TRP A 134 -22.78 -8.41 2.39
N THR A 135 -24.03 -8.72 2.70
CA THR A 135 -24.40 -9.97 3.39
C THR A 135 -24.29 -11.17 2.44
N VAL A 136 -24.71 -11.01 1.18
CA VAL A 136 -24.57 -12.05 0.15
C VAL A 136 -23.09 -12.31 -0.16
N ILE A 137 -22.28 -11.26 -0.31
CA ILE A 137 -20.84 -11.40 -0.55
C ILE A 137 -20.14 -12.05 0.65
N LYS A 138 -20.48 -11.66 1.89
CA LYS A 138 -19.95 -12.32 3.10
C LYS A 138 -20.37 -13.79 3.20
N SER A 139 -21.60 -14.14 2.82
CA SER A 139 -22.07 -15.53 2.87
C SER A 139 -21.33 -16.44 1.88
N VAL A 140 -21.10 -15.97 0.65
CA VAL A 140 -20.33 -16.73 -0.36
C VAL A 140 -18.85 -16.83 0.04
N ALA A 141 -18.28 -15.74 0.58
CA ALA A 141 -16.90 -15.74 1.07
C ALA A 141 -16.71 -16.65 2.30
N LEU A 142 -17.66 -16.70 3.24
CA LEU A 142 -17.61 -17.62 4.38
C LEU A 142 -17.71 -19.08 3.94
N SER A 143 -18.58 -19.42 2.99
CA SER A 143 -18.66 -20.79 2.46
C SER A 143 -17.38 -21.19 1.71
N TYR A 144 -16.75 -20.28 0.97
CA TYR A 144 -15.50 -20.57 0.26
C TYR A 144 -14.30 -20.76 1.21
N VAL A 145 -14.18 -19.91 2.23
CA VAL A 145 -13.10 -19.98 3.23
C VAL A 145 -13.29 -21.16 4.19
N ALA A 146 -14.53 -21.47 4.60
CA ALA A 146 -14.84 -22.64 5.42
C ALA A 146 -14.57 -23.96 4.66
N SER A 147 -14.90 -24.01 3.37
CA SER A 147 -14.65 -25.20 2.52
C SER A 147 -13.15 -25.44 2.28
N LYS A 148 -12.32 -24.39 2.18
CA LYS A 148 -10.85 -24.54 2.05
C LYS A 148 -10.13 -24.84 3.37
N GLN A 149 -10.55 -24.26 4.50
CA GLN A 149 -9.91 -24.53 5.81
C GLN A 149 -10.14 -25.97 6.29
N ALA A 150 -11.30 -26.56 5.98
CA ALA A 150 -11.59 -27.96 6.28
C ALA A 150 -10.71 -28.97 5.50
N ARG A 151 -10.18 -28.57 4.33
CA ARG A 151 -9.31 -29.43 3.49
C ARG A 151 -7.86 -29.43 3.98
N VAL A 152 -7.38 -28.31 4.53
CA VAL A 152 -6.03 -28.21 5.13
C VAL A 152 -5.97 -28.95 6.48
N ASN A 153 -6.99 -28.80 7.34
CA ASN A 153 -7.02 -29.51 8.62
C ASN A 153 -7.23 -31.02 8.50
N ARG A 154 -7.82 -31.52 7.40
CA ARG A 154 -7.90 -32.97 7.13
C ARG A 154 -6.57 -33.58 6.69
N LEU A 155 -5.70 -32.79 6.02
CA LEU A 155 -4.34 -33.20 5.66
C LEU A 155 -3.39 -33.18 6.88
N LEU A 156 -3.55 -32.23 7.81
CA LEU A 156 -2.75 -32.15 9.04
C LEU A 156 -3.12 -33.21 10.12
N LEU A 157 -4.30 -33.84 10.03
CA LEU A 157 -4.69 -34.95 10.91
C LEU A 157 -4.28 -36.34 10.37
N GLN A 158 -3.91 -36.45 9.09
CA GLN A 158 -3.37 -37.70 8.52
C GLN A 158 -1.85 -37.85 8.76
N THR A 159 -1.11 -36.76 8.94
CA THR A 159 0.33 -36.81 9.27
C THR A 159 0.58 -37.04 10.77
N SER A 160 -0.36 -36.70 11.64
CA SER A 160 -0.24 -36.90 13.10
C SER A 160 -0.70 -38.28 13.58
N SER A 161 -1.49 -39.01 12.79
CA SER A 161 -1.92 -40.39 13.09
C SER A 161 -1.00 -41.46 12.51
N SER A 162 -0.13 -41.14 11.54
CA SER A 162 0.87 -42.08 11.00
C SER A 162 2.13 -42.23 11.86
N CYS A 163 2.34 -41.38 12.89
CA CYS A 163 3.51 -41.46 13.78
C CYS A 163 3.29 -42.25 15.09
N LYS A 164 2.09 -42.82 15.33
CA LYS A 164 1.78 -43.51 16.59
C LYS A 164 1.82 -45.04 16.56
N ASN A 165 2.27 -45.67 15.47
CA ASN A 165 2.34 -47.14 15.42
C ASN A 165 3.51 -47.72 14.60
N ARG A 166 4.74 -47.39 14.99
CA ARG A 166 5.87 -48.32 14.83
C ARG A 166 6.62 -48.42 16.16
N GLN A 167 6.31 -49.46 16.90
CA GLN A 167 7.23 -50.05 17.87
C GLN A 167 8.49 -50.44 17.10
N HIS A 168 9.65 -49.87 17.44
CA HIS A 168 10.93 -50.59 17.48
C HIS A 168 11.96 -49.76 18.26
N PRO A 169 12.84 -50.43 19.03
CA PRO A 169 13.69 -49.81 20.04
C PRO A 169 14.98 -49.33 19.38
N LEU A 170 15.40 -48.10 19.69
CA LEU A 170 16.79 -47.62 19.74
C LEU A 170 16.73 -46.09 19.67
N CYS A 171 16.74 -45.45 20.84
CA CYS A 171 17.36 -44.15 21.07
C CYS A 171 17.34 -43.92 22.58
N LEU A 172 18.26 -44.64 23.24
CA LEU A 172 18.74 -44.30 24.58
C LEU A 172 19.39 -42.91 24.55
N CYS A 173 19.14 -42.16 25.63
CA CYS A 173 20.09 -41.28 26.33
C CYS A 173 20.62 -40.04 25.58
N GLN A 174 20.88 -38.88 26.18
CA GLN A 174 20.93 -38.26 27.52
C GLN A 174 21.42 -36.82 27.18
N ALA A 175 21.23 -35.74 27.92
CA ALA A 175 20.52 -35.35 29.12
C ALA A 175 20.40 -33.81 29.03
#